data_AF-A0A7V1BUN6-F1
#
_entry.id   AF-A0A7V1BUN6-F1
#
_cell.length_a   1.000
_cell.length_b   1.000
_cell.length_c   1.000
_cell.angle_alpha   90.00
_cell.angle_beta   90.00
_cell.angle_gamma   90.00
#
_symmetry.space_group_name_H-M   'P 1'
#
loop_
_entity.id
_entity.type
_entity.pdbx_description
1 polymer ?
#
loop_
_entity_poly.entity_id
_entity_poly.type
_entity_poly.pdbx_seq_one_letter_code
_entity_poly.pdbx_strand_id
1 'polypeptide(L)'
;TLIGEFNAYNACAAFAVSKLNGLPDEKIVEGIKTTPQVPGRFEVISGGIKKVIIDYSHTPDSLKQALKAIWALNKNNSKVITVFGCGGNRDKLKRPEMGRIATEMSDEVIITSDNPRDEKPFEIIEEIKKGISKKNYKAIENREEAIKASIEESDDNTIILIAGKGHEDYQEVKGVRTHFSDKEVAEKYLRI
;
A
#
# COMPACT_ATOMS: atom_id res chain seq x y z
N THR A 1 -13.03 -7.79 9.14
CA THR A 1 -11.92 -8.67 9.59
C THR A 1 -10.62 -7.98 9.31
N LEU A 2 -9.74 -7.84 10.32
CA LEU A 2 -8.39 -7.32 10.13
C LEU A 2 -7.51 -8.39 9.48
N ILE A 3 -6.74 -8.03 8.46
CA ILE A 3 -6.03 -8.99 7.59
C ILE A 3 -4.52 -8.89 7.82
N GLY A 4 -3.83 -10.04 7.89
CA GLY A 4 -2.37 -10.12 8.00
C GLY A 4 -1.86 -10.28 9.44
N GLU A 5 -0.65 -10.84 9.58
CA GLU A 5 -0.04 -11.13 10.89
C GLU A 5 0.21 -9.85 11.71
N PHE A 6 0.61 -8.75 11.07
CA PHE A 6 0.78 -7.46 11.72
C PHE A 6 -0.50 -6.96 12.41
N ASN A 7 -1.66 -7.27 11.83
CA ASN A 7 -2.95 -6.93 12.44
C ASN A 7 -3.31 -7.83 13.62
N ALA A 8 -2.80 -9.07 13.67
CA ALA A 8 -2.89 -9.91 14.87
C ALA A 8 -2.09 -9.30 16.03
N TYR A 9 -0.87 -8.83 15.77
CA TYR A 9 -0.08 -8.09 16.79
C TYR A 9 -0.80 -6.82 17.26
N ASN A 10 -1.38 -6.04 16.33
CA ASN A 10 -2.17 -4.86 16.69
C ASN A 10 -3.38 -5.20 17.56
N ALA A 11 -4.11 -6.27 17.23
CA ALA A 11 -5.25 -6.74 18.01
C ALA A 11 -4.82 -7.25 19.40
N CYS A 12 -3.69 -7.94 19.51
CA CYS A 12 -3.12 -8.36 20.80
C CYS A 12 -2.71 -7.15 21.66
N ALA A 13 -2.07 -6.14 21.07
CA ALA A 13 -1.72 -4.92 21.76
C ALA A 13 -2.96 -4.16 22.24
N ALA A 14 -3.98 -4.02 21.37
CA ALA A 14 -5.26 -3.43 21.73
C ALA A 14 -5.92 -4.19 22.88
N PHE A 15 -5.92 -5.52 22.83
CA PHE A 15 -6.46 -6.37 23.89
C PHE A 15 -5.75 -6.12 25.23
N ALA A 16 -4.42 -6.14 25.22
CA ALA A 16 -3.61 -5.95 26.43
C ALA A 16 -3.85 -4.57 27.06
N VAL A 17 -3.87 -3.50 26.25
CA VAL A 17 -4.14 -2.15 26.75
C VAL A 17 -5.56 -2.02 27.30
N SER A 18 -6.57 -2.56 26.61
CA SER A 18 -7.94 -2.54 27.10
C SER A 18 -8.10 -3.31 28.41
N LYS A 19 -7.43 -4.46 28.54
CA LYS A 19 -7.43 -5.27 29.76
C LYS A 19 -6.80 -4.52 30.94
N LEU A 20 -5.67 -3.85 30.71
CA LEU A 20 -4.99 -3.02 31.73
C LEU A 20 -5.87 -1.84 32.20
N ASN A 21 -6.79 -1.38 31.36
CA ASN A 21 -7.77 -0.34 31.71
C ASN A 21 -9.07 -0.90 32.33
N GLY A 22 -9.10 -2.19 32.68
CA GLY A 22 -10.20 -2.80 33.44
C GLY A 22 -11.42 -3.20 32.60
N LEU A 23 -11.31 -3.28 31.27
CA LEU A 23 -12.39 -3.77 30.43
C LEU A 23 -12.56 -5.31 30.58
N PRO A 24 -13.80 -5.83 30.61
CA PRO A 24 -14.06 -7.28 30.58
C PRO A 24 -13.60 -7.92 29.27
N ASP A 25 -13.09 -9.14 29.33
CA ASP A 25 -12.52 -9.84 28.16
C ASP A 25 -13.54 -9.98 27.03
N GLU A 26 -14.80 -10.26 27.37
CA GLU A 26 -15.89 -10.40 26.40
C GLU A 26 -16.10 -9.11 25.61
N LYS A 27 -16.02 -7.95 26.28
CA LYS A 27 -16.19 -6.64 25.65
C LYS A 27 -15.01 -6.28 24.75
N ILE A 28 -13.80 -6.65 25.14
CA ILE A 28 -12.61 -6.46 24.32
C ILE A 28 -12.67 -7.32 23.06
N VAL A 29 -13.01 -8.60 23.20
CA VAL A 29 -13.16 -9.53 22.07
C VAL A 29 -14.28 -9.09 21.14
N GLU A 30 -15.42 -8.65 21.68
CA GLU A 30 -16.54 -8.08 20.91
C GLU A 30 -16.09 -6.85 20.11
N GLY A 31 -15.36 -5.92 20.74
CA GLY A 31 -14.82 -4.73 20.08
C GLY A 31 -13.84 -5.05 18.95
N ILE A 32 -12.94 -6.02 19.16
CA ILE A 32 -11.99 -6.46 18.11
C ILE A 32 -12.74 -7.13 16.95
N LYS A 33 -13.75 -7.96 17.24
CA LYS A 33 -14.55 -8.64 16.21
C LYS A 33 -15.37 -7.67 15.35
N THR A 34 -15.90 -6.62 15.98
CA THR A 34 -16.81 -5.65 15.33
C THR A 34 -16.10 -4.41 14.80
N THR A 35 -14.80 -4.27 15.07
CA THR A 35 -13.98 -3.16 14.58
C THR A 35 -14.08 -3.09 13.05
N PRO A 36 -14.47 -1.92 12.50
CA PRO A 36 -14.49 -1.73 11.06
C PRO A 36 -13.07 -1.82 10.50
N GLN A 37 -12.96 -2.08 9.21
CA GLN A 37 -11.68 -1.97 8.52
C GLN A 37 -11.16 -0.55 8.68
N VAL A 38 -9.89 -0.41 9.10
CA VAL A 38 -9.25 0.89 9.19
C VAL A 38 -8.96 1.38 7.77
N PRO A 39 -9.48 2.55 7.36
CA PRO A 39 -9.25 3.07 6.01
C PRO A 39 -7.76 3.15 5.66
N GLY A 40 -7.41 2.68 4.47
CA GLY A 40 -6.04 2.65 3.97
C GLY A 40 -5.07 1.77 4.76
N ARG A 41 -5.56 0.77 5.51
CA ARG A 41 -4.74 -0.25 6.20
C ARG A 41 -5.16 -1.63 5.71
N PHE A 42 -4.42 -2.12 4.72
CA PHE A 42 -4.73 -3.35 4.00
C PHE A 42 -6.21 -3.37 3.56
N GLU A 43 -6.66 -2.25 3.01
CA GLU A 43 -8.04 -2.03 2.59
C GLU A 43 -8.27 -2.70 1.24
N VAL A 44 -9.16 -3.69 1.21
CA VAL A 44 -9.41 -4.48 -0.01
C VAL A 44 -10.60 -3.87 -0.75
N ILE A 45 -10.35 -3.44 -1.97
CA ILE A 45 -11.33 -2.91 -2.91
C ILE A 45 -11.46 -3.91 -4.06
N SER A 46 -12.67 -4.30 -4.42
CA SER A 46 -12.91 -5.28 -5.48
C SER A 46 -14.07 -4.86 -6.38
N GLY A 47 -13.80 -4.73 -7.68
CA GLY A 47 -14.80 -4.62 -8.74
C GLY A 47 -14.87 -5.89 -9.57
N GLY A 48 -15.52 -6.93 -9.03
CA GLY A 48 -15.56 -8.25 -9.67
C GLY A 48 -14.36 -9.12 -9.31
N ILE A 49 -13.58 -9.55 -10.32
CA ILE A 49 -12.50 -10.54 -10.15
C ILE A 49 -11.19 -9.89 -9.66
N LYS A 50 -10.91 -8.65 -10.09
CA LYS A 50 -9.71 -7.91 -9.73
C LYS A 50 -9.76 -7.45 -8.28
N LYS A 51 -8.64 -7.64 -7.57
CA LYS A 51 -8.47 -7.23 -6.17
C LYS A 51 -7.40 -6.15 -6.08
N VAL A 52 -7.80 -4.98 -5.59
CA VAL A 52 -6.90 -3.87 -5.27
C VAL A 52 -6.81 -3.75 -3.75
N ILE A 53 -5.60 -3.57 -3.23
CA ILE A 53 -5.32 -3.38 -1.82
C ILE A 53 -4.72 -2.00 -1.65
N ILE A 54 -5.37 -1.14 -0.88
CA ILE A 54 -4.86 0.18 -0.49
C ILE A 54 -4.19 0.07 0.86
N ASP A 55 -2.91 0.46 0.95
CA ASP A 55 -2.15 0.37 2.20
C ASP A 55 -1.20 1.55 2.43
N TYR A 56 -1.05 1.92 3.70
CA TYR A 56 -0.18 3.02 4.14
C TYR A 56 1.31 2.66 4.23
N SER A 57 1.70 1.51 3.71
CA SER A 57 3.08 1.05 3.75
C SER A 57 4.03 2.01 3.04
N HIS A 58 4.66 2.89 3.81
CA HIS A 58 5.61 3.90 3.33
C HIS A 58 7.02 3.69 3.90
N THR A 59 7.28 2.58 4.58
CA THR A 59 8.62 2.15 5.04
C THR A 59 8.98 0.79 4.44
N PRO A 60 10.26 0.41 4.40
CA PRO A 60 10.70 -0.89 3.91
C PRO A 60 10.03 -2.06 4.63
N ASP A 61 10.01 -2.00 5.96
CA ASP A 61 9.43 -3.06 6.78
C ASP A 61 7.91 -3.16 6.59
N SER A 62 7.19 -2.03 6.61
CA SER A 62 5.74 -2.06 6.38
C SER A 62 5.39 -2.65 5.01
N LEU A 63 6.12 -2.25 3.96
CA LEU A 63 5.91 -2.76 2.61
C LEU A 63 6.16 -4.26 2.52
N LYS A 64 7.25 -4.74 3.14
CA LYS A 64 7.57 -6.17 3.24
C LYS A 64 6.46 -6.94 3.95
N GLN A 65 5.92 -6.41 5.05
CA GLN A 65 4.87 -7.07 5.82
C GLN A 65 3.53 -7.11 5.06
N ALA A 66 3.19 -6.04 4.32
CA ALA A 66 2.05 -6.04 3.42
C ALA A 66 2.19 -7.10 2.31
N LEU A 67 3.36 -7.17 1.66
CA LEU A 67 3.62 -8.17 0.61
C LEU A 67 3.62 -9.60 1.15
N LYS A 68 4.19 -9.86 2.34
CA LYS A 68 4.07 -11.17 3.00
C LYS A 68 2.61 -11.55 3.25
N ALA A 69 1.80 -10.62 3.74
CA ALA A 69 0.38 -10.88 3.97
C ALA A 69 -0.35 -11.20 2.67
N ILE A 70 -0.04 -10.50 1.57
CA ILE A 70 -0.55 -10.82 0.24
C ILE A 70 -0.18 -12.25 -0.15
N TRP A 71 1.11 -12.62 -0.09
CA TRP A 71 1.56 -13.95 -0.47
C TRP A 71 0.98 -15.08 0.40
N ALA A 72 0.83 -14.85 1.70
CA ALA A 72 0.19 -15.81 2.60
C ALA A 72 -1.28 -16.07 2.24
N LEU A 73 -1.96 -15.09 1.62
CA LEU A 73 -3.35 -15.18 1.19
C LEU A 73 -3.50 -15.60 -0.27
N ASN A 74 -2.41 -15.55 -1.05
CA ASN A 74 -2.40 -15.80 -2.49
C ASN A 74 -2.45 -17.30 -2.84
N LYS A 75 -3.54 -17.98 -2.46
CA LYS A 75 -3.73 -19.43 -2.67
C LYS A 75 -3.85 -19.84 -4.13
N ASN A 76 -4.23 -18.91 -5.01
CA ASN A 76 -4.46 -19.16 -6.43
C ASN A 76 -3.24 -18.84 -7.31
N ASN A 77 -2.11 -18.52 -6.69
CA ASN A 77 -0.88 -18.12 -7.39
C ASN A 77 -1.15 -16.98 -8.39
N SER A 78 -1.99 -16.03 -7.99
CA SER A 78 -2.29 -14.80 -8.74
C SER A 78 -1.02 -13.96 -8.87
N LYS A 79 -0.88 -13.22 -9.97
CA LYS A 79 0.22 -12.26 -10.11
C LYS A 79 0.08 -11.16 -9.06
N VAL A 80 1.18 -10.65 -8.54
CA VAL A 80 1.21 -9.53 -7.60
C VAL A 80 1.86 -8.32 -8.27
N ILE A 81 1.08 -7.24 -8.44
CA ILE A 81 1.57 -5.94 -8.91
C ILE A 81 1.66 -4.99 -7.73
N THR A 82 2.75 -4.22 -7.62
CA THR A 82 2.90 -3.18 -6.59
C THR A 82 3.09 -1.81 -7.20
N VAL A 83 2.18 -0.88 -6.88
CA VAL A 83 2.26 0.54 -7.21
C VAL A 83 2.68 1.29 -5.96
N PHE A 84 3.83 1.97 -6.00
CA PHE A 84 4.27 2.77 -4.85
C PHE A 84 5.17 3.94 -5.24
N GLY A 85 5.28 4.89 -4.32
CA GLY A 85 6.22 6.00 -4.41
C GLY A 85 6.88 6.25 -3.05
N CYS A 86 7.70 7.29 -2.98
CA CYS A 86 8.28 7.76 -1.72
C CYS A 86 8.03 9.27 -1.57
N GLY A 87 7.78 9.70 -0.33
CA GLY A 87 7.71 11.13 -0.03
C GLY A 87 9.05 11.85 -0.21
N GLY A 88 9.00 13.06 -0.76
CA GLY A 88 10.11 14.00 -0.77
C GLY A 88 10.31 14.69 0.58
N ASN A 89 11.47 15.32 0.78
CA ASN A 89 11.92 15.99 2.00
C ASN A 89 11.78 15.10 3.26
N ARG A 90 11.93 13.79 3.07
CA ARG A 90 11.85 12.75 4.11
C ARG A 90 13.06 11.84 4.01
N ASP A 91 13.09 10.81 4.86
CA ASP A 91 14.14 9.79 4.86
C ASP A 91 14.40 9.25 3.44
N LYS A 92 15.59 9.54 2.91
CA LYS A 92 16.04 9.10 1.59
C LYS A 92 16.64 7.69 1.64
N LEU A 93 17.14 7.25 2.80
CA LEU A 93 17.82 5.96 2.96
C LEU A 93 16.88 4.79 2.71
N LYS A 94 15.58 4.97 2.94
CA LYS A 94 14.57 3.95 2.64
C LYS A 94 14.31 3.74 1.15
N ARG A 95 14.58 4.73 0.27
CA ARG A 95 14.12 4.70 -1.13
C ARG A 95 14.69 3.50 -1.90
N PRO A 96 16.02 3.25 -1.89
CA PRO A 96 16.58 2.10 -2.58
C PRO A 96 16.03 0.78 -2.01
N GLU A 97 15.95 0.69 -0.69
CA GLU A 97 15.50 -0.53 0.00
C GLU A 97 14.03 -0.86 -0.30
N MET A 98 13.15 0.14 -0.37
CA MET A 98 11.76 -0.06 -0.79
C MET A 98 11.68 -0.57 -2.24
N GLY A 99 12.50 -0.03 -3.15
CA GLY A 99 12.61 -0.53 -4.52
C GLY A 99 13.05 -2.00 -4.58
N ARG A 100 14.07 -2.35 -3.81
CA ARG A 100 14.57 -3.73 -3.69
C ARG A 100 13.47 -4.67 -3.21
N ILE A 101 12.80 -4.35 -2.10
CA ILE A 101 11.74 -5.17 -1.52
C ILE A 101 10.57 -5.35 -2.49
N ALA A 102 10.10 -4.25 -3.10
CA ALA A 102 8.99 -4.31 -4.05
C ALA A 102 9.31 -5.25 -5.23
N THR A 103 10.49 -5.12 -5.83
CA THR A 103 10.86 -5.93 -7.00
C THR A 103 11.21 -7.38 -6.63
N GLU A 104 11.73 -7.62 -5.43
CA GLU A 104 11.97 -8.96 -4.93
C GLU A 104 10.68 -9.75 -4.66
N MET A 105 9.65 -9.06 -4.17
CA MET A 105 8.43 -9.67 -3.64
C MET A 105 7.17 -9.45 -4.49
N SER A 106 7.30 -8.86 -5.67
CA SER A 106 6.18 -8.67 -6.61
C SER A 106 6.58 -9.14 -8.00
N ASP A 107 5.60 -9.55 -8.79
CA ASP A 107 5.80 -9.96 -10.18
C ASP A 107 6.07 -8.75 -11.07
N GLU A 108 5.38 -7.63 -10.84
CA GLU A 108 5.62 -6.34 -11.49
C GLU A 108 5.53 -5.19 -10.48
N VAL A 109 6.34 -4.15 -10.70
CA VAL A 109 6.38 -2.95 -9.87
C VAL A 109 6.17 -1.71 -10.73
N ILE A 110 5.27 -0.83 -10.32
CA ILE A 110 5.10 0.50 -10.89
C ILE A 110 5.57 1.53 -9.87
N ILE A 111 6.68 2.19 -10.19
CA ILE A 111 7.24 3.24 -9.36
C ILE A 111 6.64 4.57 -9.82
N THR A 112 6.06 5.32 -8.88
CA THR A 112 5.32 6.55 -9.16
C THR A 112 5.63 7.65 -8.16
N SER A 113 5.13 8.86 -8.42
CA SER A 113 5.06 9.93 -7.42
C SER A 113 4.12 9.54 -6.26
N ASP A 114 4.45 10.04 -5.08
CA ASP A 114 3.61 10.06 -3.87
C ASP A 114 3.47 11.53 -3.44
N ASN A 115 4.04 11.97 -2.32
CA ASN A 115 4.10 13.37 -1.91
C ASN A 115 5.51 13.92 -2.19
N PRO A 116 5.83 14.39 -3.41
CA PRO A 116 7.18 14.83 -3.77
C PRO A 116 7.63 16.10 -3.03
N ARG A 117 6.70 16.90 -2.50
CA ARG A 117 7.00 18.14 -1.77
C ARG A 117 7.88 19.06 -2.62
N ASP A 118 9.08 19.42 -2.15
CA ASP A 118 9.98 20.32 -2.85
C ASP A 118 10.97 19.58 -3.76
N GLU A 119 11.07 18.25 -3.63
CA GLU A 119 11.90 17.42 -4.50
C GLU A 119 11.22 17.19 -5.85
N LYS A 120 12.02 16.99 -6.91
CA LYS A 120 11.47 16.60 -8.20
C LYS A 120 11.02 15.13 -8.12
N PRO A 121 9.79 14.79 -8.56
CA PRO A 121 9.30 13.42 -8.54
C PRO A 121 10.26 12.42 -9.21
N PHE A 122 10.79 12.78 -10.37
CA PHE A 122 11.72 11.93 -11.11
C PHE A 122 13.03 11.67 -10.36
N GLU A 123 13.55 12.64 -9.59
CA GLU A 123 14.73 12.43 -8.76
C GLU A 123 14.45 11.39 -7.66
N ILE A 124 13.27 11.42 -7.04
CA ILE A 124 12.86 10.41 -6.06
C ILE A 124 12.76 9.02 -6.72
N ILE A 125 12.16 8.92 -7.91
CA ILE A 125 12.05 7.68 -8.66
C ILE A 125 13.43 7.09 -8.98
N GLU A 126 14.38 7.92 -9.42
CA GLU A 126 15.75 7.47 -9.67
C GLU A 126 16.45 7.00 -8.39
N GLU A 127 16.23 7.64 -7.23
CA GLU A 127 16.72 7.15 -5.94
C GLU A 127 16.13 5.77 -5.57
N ILE A 128 14.84 5.52 -5.82
CA ILE A 128 14.22 4.21 -5.59
C ILE A 128 14.88 3.15 -6.46
N LYS A 129 15.13 3.46 -7.74
CA LYS A 129 15.72 2.53 -8.71
C LYS A 129 17.12 2.06 -8.33
N LYS A 130 17.88 2.82 -7.54
CA LYS A 130 19.24 2.44 -7.11
C LYS A 130 19.29 1.14 -6.32
N GLY A 131 18.21 0.74 -5.66
CA GLY A 131 18.17 -0.53 -4.92
C GLY A 131 17.64 -1.71 -5.74
N ILE A 132 17.24 -1.49 -6.99
CA ILE A 132 16.62 -2.50 -7.83
C ILE A 132 17.66 -3.22 -8.68
N SER A 133 17.70 -4.54 -8.59
CA SER A 133 18.54 -5.41 -9.43
C SER A 133 17.76 -6.12 -10.55
N LYS A 134 16.44 -6.30 -10.38
CA LYS A 134 15.56 -6.95 -11.35
C LYS A 134 15.05 -5.95 -12.39
N LYS A 135 14.52 -6.47 -13.52
CA LYS A 135 13.93 -5.67 -14.61
C LYS A 135 12.40 -5.66 -14.61
N ASN A 136 11.77 -6.16 -13.55
CA ASN A 136 10.32 -6.28 -13.42
C ASN A 136 9.67 -5.00 -12.88
N TYR A 137 10.09 -3.85 -13.39
CA TYR A 137 9.52 -2.57 -12.98
C TYR A 137 9.38 -1.60 -14.14
N LYS A 138 8.44 -0.67 -14.03
CA LYS A 138 8.32 0.52 -14.87
C LYS A 138 8.13 1.77 -14.00
N ALA A 139 8.45 2.93 -14.56
CA ALA A 139 8.28 4.21 -13.90
C ALA A 139 7.19 5.01 -14.62
N ILE A 140 6.15 5.41 -13.88
CA ILE A 140 5.08 6.29 -14.35
C ILE A 140 4.97 7.39 -13.31
N GLU A 141 5.39 8.61 -13.63
CA GLU A 141 5.47 9.69 -12.64
C GLU A 141 4.09 10.08 -12.08
N ASN A 142 3.08 10.15 -12.95
CA ASN A 142 1.72 10.50 -12.55
C ASN A 142 1.07 9.31 -11.82
N ARG A 143 0.64 9.54 -10.57
CA ARG A 143 0.10 8.50 -9.70
C ARG A 143 -1.23 7.93 -10.18
N GLU A 144 -2.09 8.76 -10.77
CA GLU A 144 -3.35 8.28 -11.36
C GLU A 144 -3.07 7.37 -12.55
N GLU A 145 -2.18 7.77 -13.47
CA GLU A 145 -1.81 6.94 -14.62
C GLU A 145 -1.09 5.65 -14.18
N ALA A 146 -0.30 5.68 -13.11
CA ALA A 146 0.32 4.48 -12.54
C ALA A 146 -0.73 3.49 -12.00
N ILE A 147 -1.72 4.00 -11.26
CA ILE A 147 -2.83 3.19 -10.72
C ILE A 147 -3.68 2.64 -11.87
N LYS A 148 -4.06 3.49 -12.81
CA LYS A 148 -4.78 3.12 -14.03
C LYS A 148 -4.07 2.00 -14.78
N ALA A 149 -2.78 2.17 -15.08
CA ALA A 149 -1.98 1.17 -15.78
C ALA A 149 -1.97 -0.16 -15.02
N SER A 150 -1.82 -0.14 -13.68
CA SER A 150 -1.86 -1.38 -12.88
C SER A 150 -3.21 -2.12 -12.97
N ILE A 151 -4.32 -1.38 -13.09
CA ILE A 151 -5.67 -1.96 -13.13
C ILE A 151 -6.05 -2.37 -14.55
N GLU A 152 -5.84 -1.52 -15.55
CA GLU A 152 -6.28 -1.76 -16.92
C GLU A 152 -5.38 -2.73 -17.68
N GLU A 153 -4.07 -2.73 -17.41
CA GLU A 153 -3.10 -3.61 -18.10
C GLU A 153 -2.96 -4.99 -17.44
N SER A 154 -3.59 -5.22 -16.28
CA SER A 154 -3.48 -6.50 -15.56
C SER A 154 -4.55 -7.51 -15.97
N ASP A 155 -4.20 -8.79 -15.88
CA ASP A 155 -5.13 -9.89 -16.02
C ASP A 155 -6.08 -9.96 -14.81
N ASP A 156 -7.27 -10.55 -14.98
CA ASP A 156 -8.26 -10.70 -13.89
C ASP A 156 -7.74 -11.51 -12.69
N ASN A 157 -6.74 -12.38 -12.90
CA ASN A 157 -6.07 -13.14 -11.83
C ASN A 157 -4.86 -12.38 -11.24
N THR A 158 -5.03 -11.10 -10.94
CA THR A 158 -3.97 -10.22 -10.39
C THR A 158 -4.41 -9.60 -9.08
N ILE A 159 -3.50 -9.58 -8.10
CA ILE A 159 -3.62 -8.80 -6.87
C ILE A 159 -2.76 -7.54 -7.04
N ILE A 160 -3.38 -6.38 -6.88
CA ILE A 160 -2.71 -5.09 -7.03
C ILE A 160 -2.59 -4.46 -5.64
N LEU A 161 -1.36 -4.18 -5.21
CA LEU A 161 -1.08 -3.40 -4.01
C LEU A 161 -0.77 -1.96 -4.41
N ILE A 162 -1.55 -1.01 -3.91
CA ILE A 162 -1.27 0.43 -3.99
C ILE A 162 -0.80 0.88 -2.61
N ALA A 163 0.50 1.16 -2.49
CA ALA A 163 1.15 1.45 -1.23
C ALA A 163 1.60 2.92 -1.12
N GLY A 164 1.68 3.39 0.12
CA GLY A 164 2.26 4.68 0.51
C GLY A 164 1.24 5.60 1.17
N LYS A 165 0.17 5.97 0.46
CA LYS A 165 -0.79 7.01 0.92
C LYS A 165 -1.87 6.48 1.84
N GLY A 166 -2.29 5.23 1.70
CA GLY A 166 -3.36 4.65 2.51
C GLY A 166 -4.65 5.48 2.41
N HIS A 167 -5.04 6.13 3.51
CA HIS A 167 -6.22 6.99 3.58
C HIS A 167 -5.92 8.49 3.35
N GLU A 168 -4.67 8.86 3.05
CA GLU A 168 -4.36 10.23 2.64
C GLU A 168 -5.08 10.55 1.32
N ASP A 169 -5.85 11.63 1.33
CA ASP A 169 -6.72 12.12 0.25
C ASP A 169 -6.13 13.34 -0.46
N TYR A 170 -4.81 13.53 -0.37
CA TYR A 170 -4.12 14.64 -1.02
C TYR A 170 -2.78 14.23 -1.59
N GLN A 171 -2.35 14.94 -2.63
CA GLN A 171 -0.99 14.92 -3.13
C GLN A 171 -0.33 16.28 -2.91
N GLU A 172 0.86 16.28 -2.31
CA GLU A 172 1.59 17.52 -1.96
C GLU A 172 2.76 17.79 -2.92
N VAL A 173 2.72 18.92 -3.62
CA VAL A 173 3.76 19.40 -4.54
C VAL A 173 4.05 20.87 -4.24
N LYS A 174 5.30 21.20 -3.88
CA LYS A 174 5.78 22.55 -3.55
C LYS A 174 4.86 23.29 -2.56
N GLY A 175 4.43 22.60 -1.51
CA GLY A 175 3.53 23.13 -0.48
C GLY A 175 2.05 23.23 -0.88
N VAL A 176 1.69 22.94 -2.14
CA VAL A 176 0.29 22.89 -2.60
C VAL A 176 -0.23 21.47 -2.41
N ARG A 177 -1.36 21.33 -1.70
CA ARG A 177 -2.09 20.07 -1.55
C ARG A 177 -3.29 20.08 -2.47
N THR A 178 -3.32 19.14 -3.41
CA THR A 178 -4.46 18.90 -4.30
C THR A 178 -5.16 17.61 -3.88
N HIS A 179 -6.49 17.58 -3.96
CA HIS A 179 -7.28 16.38 -3.68
C HIS A 179 -6.81 15.21 -4.55
N PHE A 180 -6.47 14.10 -3.91
CA PHE A 180 -6.02 12.87 -4.56
C PHE A 180 -6.15 11.69 -3.59
N SER A 181 -7.06 10.77 -3.87
CA SER A 181 -7.26 9.55 -3.08
C SER A 181 -6.95 8.31 -3.91
N ASP A 182 -6.00 7.48 -3.44
CA ASP A 182 -5.66 6.19 -4.07
C ASP A 182 -6.90 5.30 -4.23
N LYS A 183 -7.79 5.34 -3.21
CA LYS A 183 -9.04 4.59 -3.18
C LYS A 183 -10.01 5.07 -4.26
N GLU A 184 -10.29 6.36 -4.33
CA GLU A 184 -11.22 6.91 -5.33
C GLU A 184 -10.73 6.66 -6.75
N VAL A 185 -9.42 6.80 -6.97
CA VAL A 185 -8.79 6.50 -8.27
C VAL A 185 -8.91 5.01 -8.61
N ALA A 186 -8.65 4.12 -7.65
CA ALA A 186 -8.81 2.68 -7.86
C ALA A 186 -10.26 2.31 -8.17
N GLU A 187 -11.23 2.84 -7.41
CA GLU A 187 -12.67 2.63 -7.62
C GLU A 187 -13.11 3.11 -9.01
N LYS A 188 -12.67 4.30 -9.43
CA LYS A 188 -12.90 4.83 -10.78
C LYS A 188 -12.49 3.86 -11.89
N TYR A 189 -11.30 3.27 -11.81
CA TYR A 189 -10.80 2.34 -12.84
C TYR A 189 -11.32 0.90 -12.68
N LEU A 190 -11.74 0.52 -11.47
CA LEU A 190 -12.49 -0.71 -11.23
C LEU A 190 -13.97 -0.61 -11.65
N ARG A 191 -14.47 0.61 -11.92
CA ARG A 191 -15.86 0.91 -12.34
C ARG A 191 -16.90 0.47 -11.31
N ILE A 192 -16.66 0.79 -10.04
CA ILE A 192 -17.55 0.53 -8.90
C ILE A 192 -17.93 1.80 -8.14
#